data_AF-A0A7J4XN39-F1
#
_entry.id   AF-A0A7J4XN39-F1
#
_cell.length_a   1.000
_cell.length_b   1.000
_cell.length_c   1.000
_cell.angle_alpha   90.00
_cell.angle_beta   90.00
_cell.angle_gamma   90.00
#
_symmetry.space_group_name_H-M   'P 1'
#
loop_
_entity.id
_entity.type
_entity.pdbx_description
1 polymer ?
#
loop_
_entity_poly.entity_id
_entity_poly.type
_entity_poly.pdbx_seq_one_letter_code
_entity_poly.pdbx_strand_id
1 'polypeptide(L)'
;MTNLDAIRALCTKICTGFYPDKNVLEFTLIDNGIEATDPYKPKNAKLVKLAIGIVKGMVENSHSESGISDSWDREAIEKNIASICKEYGMDSSEFVEEPSVSDGSNQW
;
A
#
# COMPACT_ATOMS: atom_id res chain seq x y z
N MET A 1 12.58 -9.87 13.45
CA MET A 1 12.05 -8.97 12.40
C MET A 1 11.68 -7.66 13.08
N THR A 2 12.27 -6.55 12.63
CA THR A 2 11.98 -5.20 13.14
C THR A 2 10.78 -4.60 12.41
N ASN A 3 10.24 -3.48 12.89
CA ASN A 3 9.20 -2.72 12.18
C ASN A 3 9.67 -2.28 10.78
N LEU A 4 10.96 -1.91 10.65
CA LEU A 4 11.57 -1.56 9.36
C LEU A 4 11.58 -2.73 8.37
N ASP A 5 11.97 -3.92 8.83
CA ASP A 5 11.94 -5.13 7.99
C ASP A 5 10.52 -5.48 7.57
N ALA A 6 9.56 -5.33 8.50
CA ALA A 6 8.17 -5.65 8.28
C ALA A 6 7.49 -4.71 7.29
N ILE A 7 7.69 -3.39 7.39
CA ILE A 7 7.09 -2.44 6.44
C ILE A 7 7.67 -2.63 5.04
N ARG A 8 8.97 -2.91 4.92
CA ARG A 8 9.61 -3.24 3.63
C ARG A 8 9.01 -4.50 2.99
N ALA A 9 8.83 -5.54 3.79
CA ALA A 9 8.20 -6.79 3.34
C ALA A 9 6.73 -6.57 2.93
N LEU A 10 5.99 -5.73 3.67
CA LEU A 10 4.61 -5.38 3.34
C LEU A 10 4.52 -4.62 2.00
N CYS A 11 5.36 -3.60 1.78
CA CYS A 11 5.40 -2.88 0.51
C CYS A 11 5.69 -3.82 -0.67
N THR A 12 6.64 -4.76 -0.50
CA THR A 12 6.98 -5.75 -1.54
C THR A 12 5.83 -6.75 -1.78
N LYS A 13 5.08 -7.13 -0.72
CA LYS A 13 3.91 -8.02 -0.82
C LYS A 13 2.76 -7.35 -1.56
N ILE A 14 2.59 -6.04 -1.38
CA ILE A 14 1.54 -5.25 -2.05
C ILE A 14 1.91 -5.04 -3.53
N CYS A 15 3.12 -4.57 -3.79
CA CYS A 15 3.59 -4.24 -5.13
C CYS A 15 4.90 -5.00 -5.41
N THR A 16 4.78 -6.06 -6.20
CA THR A 16 5.93 -6.89 -6.60
C THR A 16 6.93 -6.05 -7.37
N GLY A 17 8.20 -6.06 -6.94
CA GLY A 17 9.27 -5.27 -7.58
C GLY A 17 9.44 -3.87 -7.00
N PHE A 18 8.58 -3.43 -6.08
CA PHE A 18 8.74 -2.17 -5.38
C PHE A 18 9.59 -2.36 -4.10
N TYR A 19 10.77 -1.73 -4.10
CA TYR A 19 11.72 -1.78 -2.98
C TYR A 19 12.02 -0.35 -2.48
N PRO A 20 11.17 0.19 -1.59
CA PRO A 20 11.36 1.55 -1.07
C PRO A 20 12.71 1.71 -0.36
N ASP A 21 13.28 2.91 -0.48
CA ASP A 21 14.54 3.26 0.16
C ASP A 21 14.41 3.18 1.69
N LYS A 22 15.49 2.75 2.34
CA LYS A 22 15.51 2.58 3.80
C LYS A 22 15.18 3.89 4.52
N ASN A 23 15.74 5.01 4.09
CA ASN A 23 15.53 6.29 4.78
C ASN A 23 14.08 6.75 4.66
N VAL A 24 13.43 6.51 3.52
CA VAL A 24 12.01 6.82 3.32
C VAL A 24 11.14 6.02 4.29
N LEU A 25 11.43 4.73 4.45
CA LEU A 25 10.71 3.88 5.41
C LEU A 25 10.95 4.33 6.85
N GLU A 26 12.20 4.59 7.24
CA GLU A 26 12.53 5.08 8.59
C GLU A 26 11.85 6.42 8.88
N PHE A 27 11.90 7.36 7.94
CA PHE A 27 11.24 8.65 8.06
C PHE A 27 9.72 8.49 8.23
N THR A 28 9.09 7.63 7.44
CA THR A 28 7.64 7.38 7.52
C THR A 28 7.25 6.77 8.86
N LEU A 29 8.07 5.86 9.40
CA LEU A 29 7.84 5.25 10.71
C LEU A 29 7.96 6.29 11.83
N ILE A 30 9.01 7.12 11.79
CA ILE A 30 9.26 8.19 12.77
C ILE A 30 8.12 9.22 12.78
N ASP A 31 7.69 9.66 11.60
CA ASP A 31 6.59 10.64 11.44
C ASP A 31 5.26 10.13 12.05
N ASN A 32 5.10 8.80 12.11
CA ASN A 32 3.93 8.14 12.69
C ASN A 32 4.14 7.62 14.12
N GLY A 33 5.26 7.99 14.75
CA GLY A 33 5.59 7.61 16.14
C GLY A 33 5.85 6.12 16.31
N ILE A 34 6.34 5.44 15.28
CA ILE A 34 6.70 4.02 15.30
C ILE A 34 8.23 3.89 15.27
N GLU A 35 8.80 3.24 16.29
CA GLU A 35 10.24 3.04 16.33
C GLU A 35 10.67 1.97 15.31
N ALA A 36 11.63 2.29 14.46
CA ALA A 36 12.06 1.42 13.37
C ALA A 36 12.72 0.13 13.85
N THR A 37 13.48 0.20 14.95
CA THR A 37 14.23 -0.92 15.54
C THR A 37 13.39 -1.82 16.44
N ASP A 38 12.19 -1.38 16.81
CA ASP A 38 11.32 -2.16 17.69
C ASP A 38 10.93 -3.50 17.05
N PRO A 39 10.74 -4.56 17.86
CA PRO A 39 10.30 -5.85 17.37
C PRO A 39 8.91 -5.72 16.75
N TYR A 40 8.76 -6.25 15.53
CA TYR A 40 7.47 -6.26 14.84
C TYR A 40 6.44 -7.06 15.64
N LYS A 41 5.30 -6.42 15.91
CA LYS A 41 4.13 -7.07 16.51
C LYS A 41 3.21 -7.57 15.40
N PRO A 42 2.84 -8.86 15.39
CA PRO A 42 1.93 -9.39 14.38
C PRO A 42 0.57 -8.68 14.43
N LYS A 43 -0.08 -8.56 13.26
CA LYS A 43 -1.37 -7.88 13.09
C LYS A 43 -1.36 -6.38 13.46
N ASN A 44 -0.22 -5.71 13.32
CA ASN A 44 -0.15 -4.27 13.52
C ASN A 44 -0.81 -3.52 12.34
N ALA A 45 -2.10 -3.21 12.50
CA ALA A 45 -2.90 -2.52 11.48
C ALA A 45 -2.30 -1.16 11.07
N LYS A 46 -1.67 -0.43 12.00
CA LYS A 46 -1.02 0.87 11.68
C LYS A 46 0.09 0.70 10.65
N LEU A 47 0.94 -0.32 10.82
CA LEU A 47 2.05 -0.58 9.91
C LEU A 47 1.56 -0.96 8.50
N VAL A 48 0.46 -1.71 8.44
CA VAL A 48 -0.19 -2.08 7.17
C VAL A 48 -0.78 -0.85 6.47
N LYS A 49 -1.49 0.04 7.20
CA LYS A 49 -2.00 1.30 6.64
C LYS A 49 -0.88 2.15 6.05
N LEU A 50 0.26 2.24 6.74
CA LEU A 50 1.42 2.98 6.25
C LEU A 50 2.02 2.36 4.98
N ALA A 51 2.19 1.03 4.95
CA ALA A 51 2.70 0.33 3.78
C ALA A 51 1.81 0.57 2.55
N ILE A 52 0.48 0.53 2.72
CA ILE A 52 -0.48 0.82 1.66
C ILE A 52 -0.35 2.27 1.19
N GLY A 53 -0.26 3.22 2.12
CA GLY A 53 -0.09 4.65 1.80
C GLY A 53 1.17 4.93 0.97
N ILE A 54 2.30 4.31 1.32
CA ILE A 54 3.57 4.43 0.57
C ILE A 54 3.38 3.93 -0.87
N VAL A 55 2.77 2.75 -1.05
CA VAL A 55 2.57 2.18 -2.38
C VAL A 55 1.61 3.04 -3.21
N LYS A 56 0.50 3.52 -2.63
CA LYS A 56 -0.44 4.40 -3.33
C LYS A 56 0.24 5.71 -3.77
N GLY A 57 1.00 6.35 -2.87
CA GLY A 57 1.72 7.57 -3.20
C GLY A 57 2.75 7.36 -4.33
N MET A 58 3.39 6.20 -4.40
CA MET A 58 4.27 5.86 -5.53
C MET A 58 3.49 5.71 -6.84
N VAL A 59 2.35 5.00 -6.82
CA VAL A 59 1.49 4.81 -8.01
C VAL A 59 0.95 6.15 -8.52
N GLU A 60 0.58 7.06 -7.62
CA GLU A 60 0.09 8.41 -7.96
C GLU A 60 1.20 9.30 -8.52
N ASN A 61 2.40 9.29 -7.94
CA ASN A 61 3.54 10.09 -8.44
C ASN A 61 4.11 9.56 -9.76
N SER A 62 4.06 8.25 -10.00
CA SER A 62 4.48 7.67 -11.29
C SER A 62 3.61 8.16 -12.46
N HIS A 63 2.41 8.68 -12.19
CA HIS A 63 1.53 9.25 -13.20
C HIS A 63 1.86 10.72 -13.54
N SER A 64 2.50 11.46 -12.64
CA SER A 64 2.78 12.89 -12.81
C SER A 64 4.15 13.18 -13.43
N GLU A 65 5.14 12.32 -13.22
CA GLU A 65 6.49 12.48 -13.77
C GLU A 65 6.70 11.66 -15.05
N SER A 66 6.49 12.33 -16.18
CA SER A 66 7.19 12.04 -17.44
C SER A 66 7.03 10.63 -18.02
N GLY A 67 5.86 10.29 -18.59
CA GLY A 67 5.72 9.57 -19.87
C GLY A 67 6.55 8.30 -20.16
N ILE A 68 7.18 7.65 -19.17
CA ILE A 68 7.94 6.43 -19.31
C ILE A 68 7.17 5.38 -18.52
N SER A 69 6.28 4.70 -19.24
CA SER A 69 5.42 3.65 -18.72
C SER A 69 6.27 2.45 -18.29
N ASP A 70 6.50 2.31 -16.99
CA ASP A 70 6.38 0.98 -16.39
C ASP A 70 5.04 1.00 -15.67
N SER A 71 4.02 0.56 -16.40
CA SER A 71 2.64 0.50 -15.96
C SER A 71 2.56 -0.44 -14.77
N TRP A 72 2.70 0.09 -13.55
CA TRP A 72 2.38 -0.65 -12.34
C TRP A 72 0.97 -1.18 -12.49
N ASP A 73 0.82 -2.50 -12.38
CA ASP A 73 -0.46 -3.17 -12.52
C ASP A 73 -1.37 -2.78 -11.35
N ARG A 74 -2.18 -1.73 -11.57
CA ARG A 74 -3.06 -1.15 -10.55
C ARG A 74 -4.07 -2.18 -10.06
N GLU A 75 -4.65 -2.96 -10.97
CA GLU A 75 -5.62 -4.00 -10.61
C GLU A 75 -4.98 -5.05 -9.70
N ALA A 76 -3.75 -5.47 -10.00
CA ALA A 76 -3.00 -6.39 -9.14
C ALA A 76 -2.68 -5.76 -7.78
N ILE A 77 -2.26 -4.50 -7.75
CA ILE A 77 -1.97 -3.77 -6.49
C ILE A 77 -3.23 -3.65 -5.63
N GLU A 78 -4.35 -3.22 -6.20
CA GLU A 78 -5.63 -3.08 -5.49
C GLU A 78 -6.12 -4.43 -4.96
N LYS A 79 -6.01 -5.49 -5.76
CA LYS A 79 -6.32 -6.86 -5.33
C LYS A 79 -5.43 -7.32 -4.17
N ASN A 80 -4.14 -6.99 -4.20
CA ASN A 80 -3.20 -7.32 -3.13
C ASN A 80 -3.52 -6.52 -1.86
N ILE A 81 -3.86 -5.23 -1.98
CA ILE A 81 -4.30 -4.38 -0.86
C ILE A 81 -5.55 -4.99 -0.22
N ALA A 82 -6.59 -5.33 -1.00
CA ALA A 82 -7.80 -5.93 -0.49
C ALA A 82 -7.54 -7.28 0.22
N SER A 83 -6.65 -8.10 -0.34
CA SER A 83 -6.24 -9.37 0.27
C SER A 83 -5.54 -9.18 1.62
N ILE A 84 -4.63 -8.20 1.72
CA ILE A 84 -3.93 -7.88 2.96
C ILE A 84 -4.89 -7.27 3.99
N CYS A 85 -5.76 -6.34 3.60
CA CYS A 85 -6.76 -5.79 4.51
C CYS A 85 -7.64 -6.91 5.11
N LYS A 86 -8.06 -7.88 4.31
CA LYS A 86 -8.81 -9.06 4.79
C LYS A 86 -8.01 -9.94 5.76
N GLU A 87 -6.72 -10.18 5.50
CA GLU A 87 -5.83 -10.95 6.38
C GLU A 87 -5.66 -10.29 7.77
N TYR A 88 -5.69 -8.96 7.81
CA TYR A 88 -5.51 -8.17 9.02
C TYR A 88 -6.83 -7.72 9.68
N GLY A 89 -7.99 -8.04 9.10
CA GLY A 89 -9.31 -7.66 9.61
C GLY A 89 -9.60 -6.15 9.49
N MET A 90 -9.04 -5.52 8.45
CA MET A 90 -9.18 -4.09 8.16
C MET A 90 -10.17 -3.87 7.01
N ASP A 91 -10.81 -2.71 7.02
CA ASP A 91 -11.68 -2.27 5.93
C ASP A 91 -10.82 -1.86 4.71
N SER A 92 -11.04 -2.50 3.57
CA SER A 92 -10.32 -2.19 2.33
C SER A 92 -10.89 -1.00 1.57
N SER A 93 -12.15 -0.62 1.85
CA SER A 93 -12.84 0.47 1.17
C SER A 93 -12.26 1.84 1.54
N GLU A 94 -11.50 1.93 2.64
CA GLU A 94 -10.63 3.07 2.95
C GLU A 94 -9.48 3.27 1.93
N PHE A 95 -9.09 2.22 1.19
CA PHE A 95 -7.85 2.20 0.39
C PHE A 95 -8.07 1.95 -1.09
N VAL A 96 -9.10 1.20 -1.45
CA VAL A 96 -9.45 0.83 -2.82
C VAL A 96 -10.84 1.37 -3.11
N GLU A 97 -11.02 2.04 -4.24
CA GLU A 97 -12.37 2.36 -4.71
C GLU A 97 -13.03 1.04 -5.12
N GLU A 98 -14.06 0.61 -4.38
CA GLU A 98 -14.91 -0.47 -4.87
C GLU A 98 -15.49 -0.03 -6.22
N PRO A 99 -15.42 -0.85 -7.28
CA PRO A 99 -16.04 -0.52 -8.54
C PRO A 99 -17.54 -0.38 -8.27
N SER A 100 -18.01 0.86 -8.16
CA SER A 100 -19.43 1.13 -8.14
C SER A 100 -19.95 0.68 -9.50
N VAL A 101 -20.67 -0.43 -9.53
CA VAL A 101 -21.53 -0.76 -10.66
C VAL A 101 -22.59 0.34 -10.66
N SER A 102 -22.29 1.44 -11.34
CA SER A 102 -23.30 2.38 -11.79
C SER A 102 -24.11 1.62 -12.83
N ASP A 103 -25.21 1.04 -12.38
CA ASP A 103 -26.21 0.39 -13.21
C ASP A 103 -26.49 1.27 -14.45
N GLY A 104 -26.02 0.79 -15.61
CA GLY A 104 -26.18 1.45 -16.90
C GLY A 104 -27.61 1.28 -17.45
N SER A 105 -28.62 1.43 -16.60
CA SER A 105 -30.03 1.20 -16.93
C SER A 105 -30.71 2.37 -17.66
N ASN A 106 -29.94 3.30 -18.24
CA ASN A 106 -30.40 4.16 -19.32
C ASN A 106 -29.82 3.69 -20.66
N GLN A 107 -30.27 2.51 -21.08
CA GLN A 107 -30.27 2.13 -22.49
C GLN A 107 -31.26 3.04 -23.23
N TRP A 108 -30.77 3.65 -24.31
CA TRP A 108 -31.51 4.45 -25.27
C TRP A 108 -32.17 3.57 -26.32
#